data_AF-A0A7Z7NHN3-F1
#
_entry.id   AF-A0A7Z7NHN3-F1
#
_cell.length_a   1.000
_cell.length_b   1.000
_cell.length_c   1.000
_cell.angle_alpha   90.00
_cell.angle_beta   90.00
_cell.angle_gamma   90.00
#
_symmetry.space_group_name_H-M   'P 1'
#
loop_
_entity.id
_entity.type
_entity.pdbx_description
1 polymer ?
#
loop_
_entity_poly.entity_id
_entity_poly.type
_entity_poly.pdbx_seq_one_letter_code
_entity_poly.pdbx_strand_id
1 'polypeptide(L)'
;MIYLKLRQEGRLVNYKRVERLYREQQLQVRRRKRKKVPVGERQPLLRPAQANQVWSMDFVFDRSAEGRVIKCLVIVDDATHEAVAIEVERAISGHGVARVLDRLAHSRGLPQVIRTDNGKEFCGKAMVAWAHVRGVQLRLIQPGKPNQNAYVESFNGRLRDECLNEHWFPTLLHARTEIERWRREYNEDRPKKAIGAA
;
A
#
# COMPACT_ATOMS: atom_id res chain seq x y z
N MET A 1 10.86 -2.46 -10.47
CA MET A 1 11.84 -2.18 -11.57
C MET A 1 12.83 -3.34 -11.71
N ILE A 2 12.86 -4.05 -12.83
CA ILE A 2 13.67 -5.28 -13.05
C ILE A 2 15.17 -5.14 -12.77
N TYR A 3 15.77 -3.96 -12.95
CA TYR A 3 17.16 -3.70 -12.56
C TYR A 3 17.45 -3.97 -11.08
N LEU A 4 16.49 -3.67 -10.19
CA LEU A 4 16.64 -3.91 -8.75
C LEU A 4 16.60 -5.41 -8.43
N LYS A 5 15.66 -6.15 -9.05
CA LYS A 5 15.55 -7.62 -8.95
C LYS A 5 16.84 -8.31 -9.41
N LEU A 6 17.42 -7.88 -10.53
CA LEU A 6 18.70 -8.40 -11.02
C LEU A 6 19.85 -8.16 -10.02
N ARG A 7 19.87 -7.01 -9.32
CA ARG A 7 20.89 -6.73 -8.30
C ARG A 7 20.71 -7.57 -7.04
N GLN A 8 19.47 -7.84 -6.62
CA GLN A 8 19.18 -8.73 -5.49
C GLN A 8 19.61 -10.17 -5.77
N GLU A 9 19.47 -10.62 -7.02
CA GLU A 9 20.01 -11.90 -7.51
C GLU A 9 21.54 -11.91 -7.67
N GLY A 10 22.25 -10.89 -7.16
CA GLY A 10 23.70 -10.77 -7.25
C GLY A 10 24.22 -10.37 -8.64
N ARG A 11 23.34 -10.09 -9.61
CA ARG A 11 23.75 -9.64 -10.95
C ARG A 11 24.04 -8.14 -10.92
N LEU A 12 25.33 -7.79 -10.96
CA LEU A 12 25.81 -6.41 -11.07
C LEU A 12 25.57 -5.83 -12.47
N VAL A 13 24.31 -5.59 -12.82
CA VAL A 13 23.89 -4.98 -14.09
C VAL A 13 23.67 -3.48 -13.86
N ASN A 14 24.02 -2.63 -14.83
CA ASN A 14 23.71 -1.19 -14.81
C ASN A 14 22.26 -0.96 -15.28
N TYR A 15 21.53 -0.03 -14.65
CA TYR A 15 20.15 0.28 -15.01
C TYR A 15 20.00 0.69 -16.49
N LYS A 16 20.99 1.41 -17.04
CA LYS A 16 21.01 1.82 -18.45
C LYS A 16 21.03 0.63 -19.41
N ARG A 17 21.69 -0.47 -19.02
CA ARG A 17 21.76 -1.69 -19.82
C ARG A 17 20.41 -2.40 -19.87
N VAL A 18 19.72 -2.48 -18.74
CA VAL A 18 18.37 -3.07 -18.66
C VAL A 18 17.40 -2.27 -19.50
N GLU A 19 17.41 -0.94 -19.36
CA GLU A 19 16.53 -0.05 -20.12
C GLU A 19 16.76 -0.15 -21.64
N ARG A 20 18.02 -0.21 -22.07
CA ARG A 20 18.38 -0.39 -23.49
C ARG A 20 17.86 -1.72 -24.04
N LEU A 21 18.07 -2.83 -23.35
CA LEU A 21 17.60 -4.14 -23.78
C LEU A 21 16.07 -4.20 -23.84
N TYR A 22 15.38 -3.59 -22.86
CA TYR A 22 13.92 -3.46 -22.87
C TYR A 22 13.40 -2.71 -24.10
N ARG A 23 14.12 -1.66 -24.53
CA ARG A 23 13.79 -0.90 -25.72
C ARG A 23 14.07 -1.68 -27.01
N GLU A 24 15.23 -2.32 -27.10
CA GLU A 24 15.63 -3.15 -28.26
C GLU A 24 14.65 -4.32 -28.47
N GLN A 25 14.16 -4.93 -27.39
CA GLN A 25 13.21 -6.05 -27.42
C GLN A 25 11.73 -5.60 -27.46
N GLN A 26 11.47 -4.30 -27.55
CA GLN A 26 10.11 -3.74 -27.55
C GLN A 26 9.23 -4.16 -26.35
N LEU A 27 9.84 -4.50 -25.21
CA LEU A 27 9.16 -4.96 -23.98
C LEU A 27 8.65 -3.80 -23.12
N GLN A 28 8.48 -2.62 -23.70
CA GLN A 28 8.01 -1.45 -22.96
C GLN A 28 6.51 -1.57 -22.68
N VAL A 29 6.16 -1.76 -21.41
CA VAL A 29 4.76 -1.74 -20.98
C VAL A 29 4.21 -0.32 -21.18
N ARG A 30 3.15 -0.19 -22.00
CA ARG A 30 2.44 1.09 -22.17
C ARG A 30 1.87 1.54 -20.83
N ARG A 31 2.52 2.51 -20.18
CA ARG A 31 1.98 3.14 -18.98
C ARG A 31 0.72 3.92 -19.34
N ARG A 32 -0.40 3.54 -18.73
CA ARG A 32 -1.65 4.28 -18.83
C ARG A 32 -1.41 5.67 -18.23
N LYS A 33 -1.46 6.73 -19.04
CA LYS A 33 -1.35 8.11 -18.56
C LYS A 33 -2.53 8.40 -17.62
N ARG A 34 -2.29 8.46 -16.31
CA ARG A 34 -3.27 8.99 -15.35
C ARG A 34 -3.57 10.45 -15.71
N LYS A 35 -4.85 10.83 -15.68
CA LYS A 35 -5.28 12.22 -15.81
C LYS A 35 -4.59 13.02 -14.69
N LYS A 36 -3.79 14.04 -15.04
CA LYS A 36 -3.14 14.90 -14.04
C LYS A 36 -4.24 15.70 -13.33
N VAL A 37 -4.48 15.39 -12.06
CA VAL A 37 -5.26 16.25 -11.17
C VAL A 37 -4.34 17.42 -10.77
N PRO A 38 -4.84 18.67 -10.74
CA PRO A 38 -4.04 19.81 -10.30
C PRO A 38 -3.40 19.52 -8.93
N VAL A 39 -2.10 19.76 -8.82
CA VAL A 39 -1.39 19.63 -7.54
C VAL A 39 -1.87 20.79 -6.68
N GLY A 40 -2.86 20.53 -5.81
CA GLY A 40 -3.26 21.49 -4.78
C GLY A 40 -2.10 21.83 -3.85
N GLU A 41 -2.25 22.92 -3.09
CA GLU A 41 -1.26 23.37 -2.11
C GLU A 41 -0.73 22.21 -1.25
N ARG A 42 0.59 21.98 -1.33
CA ARG A 42 1.27 20.96 -0.54
C ARG A 42 1.43 21.50 0.89
N GLN A 43 0.40 21.39 1.72
CA GLN A 43 0.63 21.48 3.17
C GLN A 43 1.47 20.27 3.58
N PRO A 44 2.59 20.46 4.29
CA PRO A 44 3.40 19.35 4.78
C PRO A 44 2.55 18.52 5.74
N LEU A 45 2.34 17.25 5.40
CA LEU A 45 1.88 16.26 6.37
C LEU A 45 2.88 16.27 7.52
N LEU A 46 2.40 16.55 8.74
CA LEU A 46 3.18 16.30 9.95
C LEU A 46 3.48 14.80 9.99
N ARG A 47 4.71 14.44 9.66
CA ARG A 47 5.16 13.06 9.67
C ARG A 47 5.19 12.59 11.11
N PRO A 48 4.50 11.48 11.44
CA PRO A 48 4.59 10.93 12.79
C PRO A 48 6.04 10.52 13.08
N ALA A 49 6.47 10.73 14.31
CA ALA A 49 7.85 10.51 14.73
C ALA A 49 8.12 9.05 15.10
N GLN A 50 7.10 8.31 15.52
CA GLN A 50 7.22 6.94 16.02
C GLN A 50 6.27 6.00 15.28
N ALA A 51 6.68 4.72 15.22
CA ALA A 51 5.82 3.64 14.75
C ALA A 51 4.49 3.61 15.52
N ASN A 52 3.42 3.18 14.86
CA ASN A 52 2.07 3.08 15.43
C ASN A 52 1.47 4.41 15.93
N GLN A 53 2.00 5.56 15.55
CA GLN A 53 1.29 6.82 15.81
C GLN A 53 0.13 7.00 14.82
N VAL A 54 0.40 6.84 13.52
CA VAL A 54 -0.61 6.95 12.48
C VAL A 54 -0.44 5.81 11.49
N TRP A 55 -1.53 5.10 11.22
CA TRP A 55 -1.62 4.21 10.07
C TRP A 55 -2.52 4.83 9.01
N SER A 56 -2.09 4.77 7.75
CA SER A 56 -2.93 5.10 6.60
C SER A 56 -3.47 3.81 5.99
N MET A 57 -4.78 3.80 5.69
CA MET A 57 -5.46 2.65 5.09
C MET A 57 -6.21 3.04 3.83
N ASP A 58 -6.18 2.17 2.83
CA ASP A 58 -6.86 2.38 1.55
C ASP A 58 -7.23 1.05 0.89
N PHE A 59 -8.16 1.08 -0.08
CA PHE A 59 -8.50 -0.07 -0.89
C PHE A 59 -7.91 0.02 -2.30
N VAL A 60 -7.21 -1.04 -2.69
CA VAL A 60 -6.68 -1.23 -4.04
C VAL A 60 -7.42 -2.39 -4.69
N PHE A 61 -7.92 -2.19 -5.91
CA PHE A 61 -8.70 -3.20 -6.63
C PHE A 61 -7.94 -3.77 -7.82
N ASP A 62 -8.09 -5.06 -8.07
CA ASP A 62 -7.67 -5.75 -9.28
C ASP A 62 -8.70 -6.81 -9.72
N ARG A 63 -8.38 -7.65 -10.70
CA ARG A 63 -9.17 -8.79 -11.14
C ARG A 63 -8.31 -10.04 -11.30
N SER A 64 -8.89 -11.19 -10.97
CA SER A 64 -8.30 -12.48 -11.35
C SER A 64 -8.51 -12.75 -12.85
N ALA A 65 -7.88 -13.80 -13.36
CA ALA A 65 -7.97 -14.25 -14.75
C ALA A 65 -9.41 -14.45 -15.23
N GLU A 66 -10.27 -14.94 -14.34
CA GLU A 66 -11.71 -15.12 -14.56
C GLU A 66 -12.53 -13.81 -14.53
N GLY A 67 -11.88 -12.65 -14.41
CA GLY A 67 -12.54 -11.34 -14.32
C GLY A 67 -13.16 -11.01 -12.96
N ARG A 68 -13.03 -11.89 -11.95
CA ARG A 68 -13.57 -11.68 -10.60
C ARG A 68 -12.73 -10.66 -9.83
N VAL A 69 -13.39 -9.76 -9.09
CA VAL A 69 -12.73 -8.70 -8.31
C VAL A 69 -11.77 -9.27 -7.27
N ILE A 70 -10.61 -8.63 -7.14
CA ILE A 70 -9.67 -8.78 -6.05
C ILE A 70 -9.65 -7.43 -5.33
N LYS A 71 -9.96 -7.42 -4.04
CA LYS A 71 -9.99 -6.23 -3.19
C LYS A 71 -8.90 -6.36 -2.13
N CYS A 72 -7.95 -5.44 -2.15
CA CYS A 72 -6.82 -5.39 -1.24
C CYS A 72 -7.03 -4.25 -0.24
N LEU A 73 -7.17 -4.56 1.05
CA LEU A 73 -7.05 -3.58 2.12
C LEU A 73 -5.57 -3.37 2.40
N VAL A 74 -5.06 -2.19 2.08
CA VAL A 74 -3.67 -1.80 2.35
C VAL A 74 -3.62 -1.06 3.68
N ILE A 75 -2.64 -1.40 4.53
CA ILE A 75 -2.36 -0.74 5.81
C ILE A 75 -0.88 -0.40 5.86
N VAL A 76 -0.56 0.89 5.98
CA VAL A 76 0.82 1.41 6.01
C VAL A 76 1.03 2.24 7.27
N ASP A 77 2.19 2.07 7.90
CA ASP A 77 2.63 2.90 9.01
C ASP A 77 3.30 4.19 8.48
N ASP A 78 2.76 5.36 8.82
CA ASP A 78 3.19 6.65 8.24
C ASP A 78 4.61 7.06 8.70
N ALA A 79 5.07 6.61 9.86
CA ALA A 79 6.40 6.95 10.37
C ALA A 79 7.49 6.10 9.69
N THR A 80 7.29 4.79 9.75
CA THR A 80 8.27 3.78 9.29
C THR A 80 8.17 3.50 7.80
N HIS A 81 7.05 3.87 7.18
CA HIS A 81 6.66 3.50 5.82
C HIS A 81 6.60 1.98 5.60
N GLU A 82 6.38 1.22 6.67
CA GLU A 82 6.23 -0.23 6.62
C GLU A 82 4.84 -0.59 6.12
N ALA A 83 4.77 -1.61 5.25
CA ALA A 83 3.52 -2.24 4.87
C ALA A 83 3.06 -3.19 5.97
N VAL A 84 2.27 -2.68 6.92
CA VAL A 84 1.80 -3.42 8.09
C VAL A 84 1.01 -4.66 7.67
N ALA A 85 0.09 -4.50 6.70
CA ALA A 85 -0.66 -5.59 6.12
C ALA A 85 -1.20 -5.25 4.72
N ILE A 86 -1.42 -6.28 3.91
CA ILE A 86 -2.24 -6.20 2.71
C ILE A 86 -3.22 -7.37 2.74
N GLU A 87 -4.49 -7.11 3.05
CA GLU A 87 -5.50 -8.15 3.15
C GLU A 87 -6.27 -8.30 1.85
N VAL A 88 -6.19 -9.49 1.26
CA VAL A 88 -6.67 -9.75 -0.10
C VAL A 88 -7.90 -10.65 -0.06
N GLU A 89 -9.04 -10.06 -0.42
CA GLU A 89 -10.34 -10.73 -0.42
C GLU A 89 -11.18 -10.38 -1.64
N ARG A 90 -12.28 -11.11 -1.86
CA ARG A 90 -13.27 -10.71 -2.89
C ARG A 90 -14.09 -9.51 -2.45
N ALA A 91 -14.40 -9.44 -1.15
CA ALA A 91 -15.14 -8.35 -0.53
C ALA A 91 -14.68 -8.19 0.92
N ILE A 92 -14.63 -6.94 1.38
CA ILE A 92 -14.26 -6.58 2.75
C ILE A 92 -15.29 -5.55 3.22
N SER A 93 -16.00 -5.86 4.31
CA SER A 93 -16.92 -4.96 5.00
C SER A 93 -16.21 -4.24 6.15
N GLY A 94 -16.85 -3.25 6.78
CA GLY A 94 -16.30 -2.60 7.98
C GLY A 94 -15.99 -3.59 9.12
N HIS A 95 -16.82 -4.63 9.32
CA HIS A 95 -16.51 -5.72 10.25
C HIS A 95 -15.30 -6.55 9.81
N GLY A 96 -15.12 -6.72 8.49
CA GLY A 96 -13.91 -7.34 7.93
C GLY A 96 -12.66 -6.54 8.28
N VAL A 97 -12.70 -5.21 8.11
CA VAL A 97 -11.60 -4.31 8.48
C VAL A 97 -11.29 -4.39 9.97
N ALA A 98 -12.31 -4.33 10.84
CA ALA A 98 -12.13 -4.45 12.29
C ALA A 98 -11.44 -5.77 12.70
N ARG A 99 -11.83 -6.91 12.11
CA ARG A 99 -11.19 -8.21 12.38
C ARG A 99 -9.72 -8.24 11.97
N VAL A 100 -9.36 -7.59 10.86
CA VAL A 100 -7.95 -7.46 10.43
C VAL A 100 -7.17 -6.68 11.47
N LEU A 101 -7.71 -5.54 11.92
CA LEU A 101 -7.06 -4.69 12.91
C LEU A 101 -6.91 -5.38 14.27
N ASP A 102 -7.93 -6.12 14.72
CA ASP A 102 -7.85 -6.93 15.93
C ASP A 102 -6.74 -7.99 15.83
N ARG A 103 -6.61 -8.66 14.67
CA ARG A 103 -5.51 -9.61 14.45
C ARG A 103 -4.15 -8.92 14.53
N LEU A 104 -4.00 -7.74 13.92
CA LEU A 104 -2.75 -6.96 13.97
C LEU A 104 -2.42 -6.44 15.38
N ALA A 105 -3.44 -6.17 16.19
CA ALA A 105 -3.25 -5.76 17.58
C ALA A 105 -2.44 -6.79 18.39
N HIS A 106 -2.59 -8.08 18.09
CA HIS A 106 -1.87 -9.15 18.80
C HIS A 106 -0.39 -9.22 18.43
N SER A 107 -0.01 -8.85 17.21
CA SER A 107 1.37 -8.98 16.73
C SER A 107 2.20 -7.71 16.89
N ARG A 108 1.58 -6.53 16.74
CA ARG A 108 2.27 -5.23 16.72
C ARG A 108 1.70 -4.21 17.70
N GLY A 109 0.46 -4.41 18.14
CA GLY A 109 -0.35 -3.36 18.76
C GLY A 109 -1.11 -2.51 17.74
N LEU A 110 -1.94 -1.60 18.23
CA LEU A 110 -2.78 -0.72 17.41
C LEU A 110 -2.16 0.68 17.28
N PRO A 111 -2.50 1.40 16.19
CA PRO A 111 -2.08 2.78 16.05
C PRO A 111 -2.90 3.70 16.96
N GLN A 112 -2.36 4.87 17.27
CA GLN A 112 -3.15 5.92 17.96
C GLN A 112 -4.21 6.52 17.02
N VAL A 113 -3.87 6.66 15.74
CA VAL A 113 -4.73 7.25 14.71
C VAL A 113 -4.75 6.35 13.48
N ILE A 114 -5.94 6.15 12.91
CA ILE A 114 -6.12 5.58 11.57
C ILE A 114 -6.62 6.68 10.64
N ARG A 115 -5.91 6.87 9.53
CA ARG A 115 -6.31 7.77 8.44
C ARG A 115 -6.84 6.97 7.27
N THR A 116 -8.05 7.28 6.82
CA THR A 116 -8.69 6.62 5.67
C THR A 116 -9.37 7.62 4.75
N ASP A 117 -9.71 7.17 3.55
CA ASP A 117 -10.68 7.89 2.73
C ASP A 117 -12.11 7.78 3.29
N ASN A 118 -13.07 8.42 2.61
CA ASN A 118 -14.49 8.38 2.97
C ASN A 118 -15.19 7.09 2.48
N GLY A 119 -14.45 5.99 2.28
CA GLY A 119 -15.00 4.71 1.88
C GLY A 119 -16.07 4.20 2.86
N LYS A 120 -17.12 3.56 2.33
CA LYS A 120 -18.26 3.09 3.13
C LYS A 120 -17.85 2.10 4.21
N GLU A 121 -16.80 1.34 3.95
CA GLU A 121 -16.20 0.36 4.85
C GLU A 121 -15.56 1.02 6.07
N PHE A 122 -15.02 2.23 5.92
CA PHE A 122 -14.36 2.98 6.99
C PHE A 122 -15.32 3.89 7.76
N CYS A 123 -16.33 4.44 7.08
CA CYS A 123 -17.34 5.30 7.69
C CYS A 123 -18.51 4.54 8.36
N GLY A 124 -18.55 3.20 8.24
CA GLY A 124 -19.64 2.40 8.77
C GLY A 124 -19.66 2.35 10.31
N LYS A 125 -20.84 2.14 10.90
CA LYS A 125 -21.05 2.00 12.36
C LYS A 125 -20.09 1.00 13.01
N ALA A 126 -19.78 -0.09 12.31
CA ALA A 126 -18.85 -1.12 12.80
C ALA A 126 -17.45 -0.55 13.07
N MET A 127 -16.90 0.25 12.15
CA MET A 127 -15.56 0.83 12.31
C MET A 127 -15.55 1.93 13.37
N VAL A 128 -16.58 2.78 13.40
CA VAL A 128 -16.72 3.83 14.42
C VAL A 128 -16.80 3.22 15.82
N ALA A 129 -17.65 2.20 16.01
CA ALA A 129 -17.79 1.51 17.29
C ALA A 129 -16.50 0.78 17.68
N TRP A 130 -15.87 0.06 16.74
CA TRP A 130 -14.60 -0.63 16.98
C TRP A 130 -13.50 0.36 17.44
N ALA A 131 -13.36 1.49 16.73
CA ALA A 131 -12.34 2.47 17.03
C ALA A 131 -12.55 3.11 18.42
N HIS A 132 -13.80 3.41 18.77
CA HIS A 132 -14.17 3.88 20.11
C HIS A 132 -13.81 2.86 21.20
N VAL A 133 -14.17 1.58 21.01
CA VAL A 133 -13.87 0.50 21.98
C VAL A 133 -12.36 0.28 22.14
N ARG A 134 -11.59 0.41 21.05
CA ARG A 134 -10.13 0.22 21.05
C ARG A 134 -9.33 1.47 21.39
N GLY A 135 -9.99 2.61 21.60
CA GLY A 135 -9.32 3.90 21.87
C GLY A 135 -8.51 4.43 20.69
N VAL A 136 -8.84 4.04 19.46
CA VAL A 136 -8.17 4.46 18.23
C VAL A 136 -8.93 5.64 17.62
N GLN A 137 -8.23 6.71 17.25
CA GLN A 137 -8.88 7.85 16.58
C GLN A 137 -9.01 7.59 15.07
N LEU A 138 -10.23 7.67 14.53
CA LEU A 138 -10.45 7.68 13.08
C LEU A 138 -10.36 9.10 12.53
N ARG A 139 -9.54 9.32 11.50
CA ARG A 139 -9.44 10.60 10.78
C ARG A 139 -9.70 10.37 9.30
N LEU A 140 -10.87 10.82 8.84
CA LEU A 140 -11.22 10.82 7.42
C LEU A 140 -10.46 11.94 6.70
N ILE A 141 -9.94 11.64 5.51
CA ILE A 141 -9.33 12.68 4.66
C ILE A 141 -10.40 13.65 4.16
N GLN A 142 -10.01 14.92 4.05
CA GLN A 142 -10.89 15.94 3.50
C GLN A 142 -11.01 15.76 1.98
N PRO A 143 -12.22 15.86 1.42
CA PRO A 143 -12.39 15.90 -0.03
C PRO A 143 -11.50 16.97 -0.67
N GLY A 144 -10.75 16.61 -1.71
CA GLY A 144 -9.88 17.55 -2.43
C GLY A 144 -8.52 17.84 -1.79
N LYS A 145 -8.13 17.14 -0.70
CA LYS A 145 -6.80 17.26 -0.08
C LYS A 145 -5.94 15.99 -0.27
N PRO A 146 -5.41 15.76 -1.49
CA PRO A 146 -4.63 14.54 -1.79
C PRO A 146 -3.35 14.42 -0.97
N ASN A 147 -2.81 15.56 -0.50
CA ASN A 147 -1.63 15.55 0.35
C ASN A 147 -1.84 14.80 1.67
N GLN A 148 -3.06 14.69 2.20
CA GLN A 148 -3.32 14.02 3.48
C GLN A 148 -3.08 12.50 3.44
N ASN A 149 -3.04 11.90 2.25
CA ASN A 149 -2.91 10.45 2.07
C ASN A 149 -1.64 10.06 1.29
N ALA A 150 -0.66 10.95 1.20
CA ALA A 150 0.50 10.78 0.32
C ALA A 150 1.30 9.49 0.56
N TYR A 151 1.37 9.00 1.81
CA TYR A 151 2.09 7.77 2.14
C TYR A 151 1.45 6.53 1.51
N VAL A 152 0.16 6.30 1.77
CA VAL A 152 -0.54 5.15 1.20
C VAL A 152 -0.75 5.33 -0.31
N GLU A 153 -0.91 6.55 -0.83
CA GLU A 153 -0.96 6.79 -2.27
C GLU A 153 0.35 6.39 -2.96
N SER A 154 1.50 6.79 -2.38
CA SER A 154 2.81 6.40 -2.91
C SER A 154 3.02 4.89 -2.80
N PHE A 155 2.57 4.27 -1.72
CA PHE A 155 2.63 2.82 -1.55
C PHE A 155 1.77 2.10 -2.59
N ASN A 156 0.52 2.53 -2.76
CA ASN A 156 -0.44 1.95 -3.71
C ASN A 156 0.05 2.06 -5.15
N GLY A 157 0.74 3.15 -5.50
CA GLY A 157 1.43 3.28 -6.78
C GLY A 157 2.47 2.19 -7.01
N ARG A 158 3.29 1.88 -6.00
CA ARG A 158 4.30 0.81 -6.08
C ARG A 158 3.68 -0.58 -6.10
N LEU A 159 2.73 -0.85 -5.20
CA LEU A 159 1.98 -2.11 -5.20
C LEU A 159 1.37 -2.37 -6.58
N ARG A 160 0.81 -1.32 -7.22
CA ARG A 160 0.27 -1.42 -8.57
C ARG A 160 1.36 -1.75 -9.60
N ASP A 161 2.41 -0.95 -9.64
CA ASP A 161 3.41 -1.03 -10.71
C ASP A 161 4.35 -2.22 -10.59
N GLU A 162 4.63 -2.69 -9.38
CA GLU A 162 5.66 -3.70 -9.09
C GLU A 162 5.09 -5.07 -8.70
N CYS A 163 3.81 -5.14 -8.33
CA CYS A 163 3.15 -6.41 -8.02
C CYS A 163 1.95 -6.62 -8.94
N LEU A 164 0.91 -5.81 -8.81
CA LEU A 164 -0.38 -6.11 -9.43
C LEU A 164 -0.32 -6.12 -10.96
N ASN A 165 0.42 -5.19 -11.58
CA ASN A 165 0.61 -5.16 -13.03
C ASN A 165 1.62 -6.20 -13.54
N GLU A 166 2.49 -6.74 -12.68
CA GLU A 166 3.49 -7.74 -13.05
C GLU A 166 2.93 -9.17 -13.02
N HIS A 167 1.75 -9.37 -12.43
CA HIS A 167 1.17 -10.69 -12.22
C HIS A 167 -0.18 -10.86 -12.90
N TRP A 168 -0.37 -12.03 -13.52
CA TRP A 168 -1.68 -12.53 -13.92
C TRP A 168 -2.19 -13.49 -12.85
N PHE A 169 -3.22 -13.12 -12.10
CA PHE A 169 -3.69 -13.91 -10.94
C PHE A 169 -4.75 -14.95 -11.36
N PRO A 170 -4.47 -16.26 -11.39
CA PRO A 170 -5.47 -17.25 -11.77
C PRO A 170 -6.57 -17.38 -10.71
N THR A 171 -6.18 -17.37 -9.43
CA THR A 171 -7.09 -17.55 -8.29
C THR A 171 -6.86 -16.49 -7.22
N LEU A 172 -7.82 -16.37 -6.28
CA LEU A 172 -7.65 -15.49 -5.11
C LEU A 172 -6.49 -15.97 -4.22
N LEU A 173 -6.31 -17.29 -4.10
CA LEU A 173 -5.21 -17.85 -3.32
C LEU A 173 -3.86 -17.45 -3.92
N HIS A 174 -3.71 -17.54 -5.24
CA HIS A 174 -2.50 -17.08 -5.92
C HIS A 174 -2.25 -15.58 -5.68
N ALA A 175 -3.29 -14.75 -5.75
CA ALA A 175 -3.17 -13.33 -5.44
C ALA A 175 -2.72 -13.08 -3.99
N ARG A 176 -3.30 -13.78 -3.00
CA ARG A 176 -2.87 -13.69 -1.59
C ARG A 176 -1.39 -14.02 -1.44
N THR A 177 -0.94 -15.12 -2.05
CA THR A 177 0.46 -15.57 -1.95
C THR A 177 1.43 -14.57 -2.55
N GLU A 178 1.20 -14.13 -3.78
CA GLU A 178 2.13 -13.23 -4.48
C GLU A 178 2.13 -11.81 -3.88
N ILE A 179 0.97 -11.31 -3.44
CA ILE A 179 0.89 -10.00 -2.78
C ILE A 179 1.56 -10.04 -1.40
N GLU A 180 1.40 -11.11 -0.63
CA GLU A 180 2.08 -11.25 0.66
C GLU A 180 3.59 -11.42 0.48
N ARG A 181 4.04 -12.18 -0.54
CA ARG A 181 5.46 -12.25 -0.90
C ARG A 181 6.01 -10.86 -1.21
N TRP A 182 5.34 -10.13 -2.10
CA TRP A 182 5.75 -8.77 -2.46
C TRP A 182 5.76 -7.82 -1.24
N ARG A 183 4.80 -7.93 -0.31
CA ARG A 183 4.77 -7.13 0.92
C ARG A 183 6.01 -7.39 1.79
N ARG A 184 6.43 -8.65 1.92
CA ARG A 184 7.63 -9.03 2.68
C ARG A 184 8.88 -8.48 2.02
N GLU A 185 9.03 -8.70 0.71
CA GLU A 185 10.12 -8.13 -0.09
C GLU A 185 10.17 -6.61 0.05
N TYR A 186 9.03 -5.90 -0.07
CA TYR A 186 8.96 -4.45 0.12
C TYR A 186 9.48 -3.98 1.49
N ASN A 187 9.18 -4.73 2.54
CA ASN A 187 9.63 -4.43 3.91
C ASN A 187 11.10 -4.81 4.15
N GLU A 188 11.61 -5.86 3.51
CA GLU A 188 12.98 -6.37 3.62
C GLU A 188 13.99 -5.58 2.77
N ASP A 189 13.62 -5.25 1.52
CA ASP A 189 14.45 -4.53 0.55
C ASP A 189 14.70 -3.07 0.90
N ARG A 190 14.09 -2.59 1.99
CA ARG A 190 14.34 -1.26 2.49
C ARG A 190 15.48 -1.33 3.51
N PRO A 191 16.73 -0.96 3.14
CA PRO A 191 17.64 -0.45 4.16
C PRO A 191 16.94 0.76 4.76
N LYS A 192 16.57 0.65 6.03
CA LYS A 192 16.10 1.77 6.84
C LYS A 192 17.22 2.80 6.82
N LYS A 193 17.21 3.72 5.84
CA LYS A 193 17.91 4.99 5.99
C LYS A 193 17.22 5.66 7.16
N ALA A 194 17.72 5.37 8.36
CA ALA A 194 17.77 6.36 9.40
C ALA A 194 18.31 7.61 8.72
N ILE A 195 17.43 8.58 8.48
CA ILE A 195 17.87 9.93 8.20
C ILE A 195 18.52 10.32 9.53
N GLY A 196 19.83 10.08 9.60
CA GLY A 196 20.67 10.58 10.67
C GLY A 196 20.51 12.09 10.65
N ALA A 197 19.84 12.61 11.66
CA ALA A 197 20.05 13.96 12.09
C ALA A 197 21.48 14.02 12.62
N ALA A 198 22.33 14.76 11.93
CA ALA A 198 23.51 15.41 12.46
C ALA A 198 23.55 16.80 11.83
#